data_AF-A0A5N9EZC2-F1
#
_entry.id   AF-A0A5N9EZC2-F1
#
_cell.length_a   1.000
_cell.length_b   1.000
_cell.length_c   1.000
_cell.angle_alpha   90.00
_cell.angle_beta   90.00
_cell.angle_gamma   90.00
#
_symmetry.space_group_name_H-M   'P 1'
#
loop_
_entity.id
_entity.type
_entity.pdbx_description
1 polymer ?
#
loop_
_entity_poly.entity_id
_entity_poly.type
_entity_poly.pdbx_seq_one_letter_code
_entity_poly.pdbx_strand_id
1 'polypeptide(L)'
;MTQNEPIRIRPKFSPQSQREVRRNTHLRQARTCYGHLAGVAGVALMDEMLGLKWLEENSEPVSGNKVRYELTPKGLQAMDEMGVDLTAAAKSTGIFAFGCLDWTEPGLHLGGSLGRAVTAYLSERGLVGRTSGTREVTLQSSPSSWLS
;
A
#
# COMPACT_ATOMS: atom_id res chain seq x y z
N MET A 1 28.66 7.79 -13.32
CA MET A 1 28.32 7.14 -12.04
C MET A 1 27.08 6.30 -12.29
N THR A 2 27.27 5.02 -12.62
CA THR A 2 26.15 4.10 -12.87
C THR A 2 25.49 3.76 -11.54
N GLN A 3 24.32 4.33 -11.27
CA GLN A 3 23.49 3.95 -10.14
C GLN A 3 23.06 2.49 -10.38
N ASN A 4 23.65 1.57 -9.63
CA ASN A 4 23.31 0.16 -9.70
C ASN A 4 22.06 -0.04 -8.84
N GLU A 5 20.91 0.34 -9.39
CA GLU A 5 19.61 0.14 -8.74
C GLU A 5 19.39 -1.38 -8.58
N PRO A 6 19.03 -1.87 -7.39
CA PRO A 6 18.87 -3.30 -7.17
C PRO A 6 17.82 -3.86 -8.15
N ILE A 7 18.18 -4.89 -8.91
CA ILE A 7 17.28 -5.56 -9.86
C ILE A 7 16.14 -6.19 -9.06
N ARG A 8 14.99 -5.52 -9.04
CA ARG A 8 13.75 -6.03 -8.44
C ARG A 8 13.12 -7.04 -9.37
N ILE A 9 13.34 -8.32 -9.11
CA ILE A 9 12.72 -9.39 -9.92
C ILE A 9 11.21 -9.37 -9.67
N ARG A 10 10.45 -8.92 -10.66
CA ARG A 10 9.00 -9.01 -10.64
C ARG A 10 8.58 -10.45 -10.95
N PRO A 11 7.82 -11.11 -10.07
CA PRO A 11 7.33 -12.45 -10.38
C PRO A 11 6.38 -12.38 -11.58
N LYS A 12 6.44 -13.41 -12.44
CA LYS A 12 5.50 -13.53 -13.57
C LYS A 12 4.07 -13.63 -13.03
N PHE A 13 3.15 -12.87 -13.62
CA PHE A 13 1.73 -12.95 -13.28
C PHE A 13 1.17 -14.34 -13.54
N SER A 14 0.49 -14.90 -12.54
CA SER A 14 -0.22 -16.17 -12.66
C SER A 14 -1.36 -16.10 -13.69
N PRO A 15 -1.88 -17.22 -14.21
CA PRO A 15 -3.06 -17.21 -15.08
C PRO A 15 -4.27 -16.52 -14.44
N GLN A 16 -4.42 -16.61 -13.12
CA GLN A 16 -5.46 -15.89 -12.39
C GLN A 16 -5.24 -14.38 -12.43
N SER A 17 -4.04 -13.92 -12.09
CA SER A 17 -3.65 -12.50 -12.21
C SER A 17 -4.01 -11.94 -13.58
N GLN A 18 -3.61 -12.65 -14.64
CA GLN A 18 -3.86 -12.22 -16.01
C GLN A 18 -5.37 -12.09 -16.31
N ARG A 19 -6.21 -12.95 -15.73
CA ARG A 19 -7.68 -12.82 -15.86
C ARG A 19 -8.21 -11.60 -15.13
N GLU A 20 -7.74 -11.34 -13.91
CA GLU A 20 -8.15 -10.14 -13.14
C GLU A 20 -7.77 -8.86 -13.89
N VAL A 21 -6.54 -8.81 -14.44
CA VAL A 21 -6.04 -7.70 -15.25
C VAL A 21 -6.89 -7.52 -16.52
N ARG A 22 -7.08 -8.59 -17.31
CA ARG A 22 -7.83 -8.53 -18.57
C ARG A 22 -9.29 -8.14 -18.38
N ARG A 23 -9.92 -8.58 -17.29
CA ARG A 23 -11.34 -8.31 -17.01
C ARG A 23 -11.58 -7.03 -16.24
N ASN A 24 -10.51 -6.38 -15.76
CA ASN A 24 -10.58 -5.20 -14.92
C ASN A 24 -11.56 -5.35 -13.73
N THR A 25 -11.44 -6.44 -12.99
CA THR A 25 -12.40 -6.83 -11.95
C THR A 25 -12.41 -5.86 -10.77
N HIS A 26 -13.47 -5.89 -9.95
CA HIS A 26 -13.52 -5.12 -8.70
C HIS A 26 -12.37 -5.50 -7.75
N LEU A 27 -12.03 -6.78 -7.69
CA LEU A 27 -10.86 -7.28 -6.94
C LEU A 27 -9.55 -6.60 -7.38
N ARG A 28 -9.38 -6.35 -8.69
CA ARG A 28 -8.23 -5.60 -9.21
C ARG A 28 -8.29 -4.13 -8.80
N GLN A 29 -9.48 -3.51 -8.83
CA GLN A 29 -9.65 -2.09 -8.48
C GLN A 29 -9.25 -1.82 -7.03
N ALA A 30 -9.74 -2.63 -6.09
CA ALA A 30 -9.36 -2.50 -4.69
C ALA A 30 -9.57 -3.80 -3.91
N ARG A 31 -8.60 -4.08 -3.03
CA ARG A 31 -8.56 -5.33 -2.28
C ARG A 31 -7.63 -5.23 -1.08
N THR A 32 -7.61 -6.28 -0.27
CA THR A 32 -6.64 -6.45 0.81
C THR A 32 -5.54 -7.47 0.49
N CYS A 33 -4.32 -7.12 0.89
CA CYS A 33 -3.13 -7.97 0.88
C CYS A 33 -2.57 -8.03 2.31
N TYR A 34 -2.90 -9.08 3.04
CA TYR A 34 -2.51 -9.25 4.46
C TYR A 34 -2.87 -8.06 5.36
N GLY A 35 -4.05 -7.47 5.10
CA GLY A 35 -4.59 -6.33 5.84
C GLY A 35 -4.21 -4.96 5.28
N HIS A 36 -3.32 -4.89 4.29
CA HIS A 36 -3.00 -3.64 3.59
C HIS A 36 -3.90 -3.45 2.35
N LEU A 37 -4.25 -2.21 2.01
CA LEU A 37 -4.92 -1.86 0.77
C LEU A 37 -4.00 -2.14 -0.42
N ALA A 38 -4.54 -2.78 -1.44
CA ALA A 38 -3.83 -3.27 -2.61
C ALA A 38 -4.74 -3.18 -3.86
N GLY A 39 -4.29 -3.70 -5.00
CA GLY A 39 -4.90 -3.42 -6.30
C GLY A 39 -4.57 -2.01 -6.80
N VAL A 40 -5.32 -1.52 -7.79
CA VAL A 40 -5.13 -0.19 -8.40
C VAL A 40 -5.14 0.90 -7.34
N ALA A 41 -6.12 0.87 -6.43
CA ALA A 41 -6.25 1.87 -5.38
C ALA A 41 -5.07 1.87 -4.39
N GLY A 42 -4.56 0.69 -4.01
CA GLY A 42 -3.43 0.59 -3.09
C GLY A 42 -2.11 1.05 -3.70
N VAL A 43 -1.90 0.79 -5.00
CA VAL A 43 -0.73 1.29 -5.74
C VAL A 43 -0.82 2.80 -5.91
N ALA A 44 -1.97 3.32 -6.36
CA ALA A 44 -2.16 4.76 -6.53
C ALA A 44 -1.96 5.54 -5.22
N LEU A 45 -2.43 4.99 -4.10
CA LEU A 45 -2.22 5.59 -2.78
C LEU A 45 -0.74 5.62 -2.38
N MET A 46 0.02 4.56 -2.67
CA MET A 46 1.47 4.54 -2.42
C MET A 46 2.17 5.60 -3.27
N ASP A 47 1.84 5.67 -4.57
CA ASP A 47 2.44 6.64 -5.49
C ASP A 47 2.15 8.08 -5.06
N GLU A 48 0.94 8.37 -4.58
CA GLU A 48 0.58 9.69 -4.05
C GLU A 48 1.39 10.02 -2.78
N MET A 49 1.51 9.09 -1.83
CA MET A 49 2.31 9.30 -0.62
C MET A 49 3.79 9.56 -0.93
N LEU A 50 4.34 8.90 -1.94
CA LEU A 50 5.70 9.15 -2.43
C LEU A 50 5.80 10.53 -3.11
N GLY A 51 4.83 10.88 -3.96
CA GLY A 51 4.76 12.19 -4.62
C GLY A 51 4.67 13.35 -3.62
N LEU A 52 3.92 13.17 -2.54
CA LEU A 52 3.80 14.10 -1.43
C LEU A 52 5.03 14.13 -0.49
N LYS A 53 5.99 13.23 -0.69
CA LYS A 53 7.17 13.03 0.17
C LYS A 53 6.82 12.65 1.61
N TRP A 54 5.73 11.92 1.80
CA TRP A 54 5.37 11.37 3.10
C TRP A 54 6.16 10.10 3.41
N LEU A 55 6.52 9.36 2.37
CA LEU A 55 7.38 8.20 2.45
C LEU A 55 8.64 8.44 1.62
N GLU A 56 9.74 7.85 2.06
CA GLU A 56 10.97 7.77 1.28
C GLU A 56 11.52 6.36 1.29
N GLU A 57 12.16 5.96 0.20
CA GLU A 57 12.77 4.64 0.10
C GLU A 57 14.02 4.59 0.99
N ASN A 58 14.15 3.54 1.79
CA ASN A 58 15.37 3.23 2.50
C ASN A 58 16.06 2.03 1.83
N SER A 59 17.33 2.22 1.47
CA SER A 59 18.20 1.22 0.84
C SER A 59 18.57 0.04 1.74
N GLU A 60 18.26 0.12 3.04
CA GLU A 60 18.51 -0.95 4.00
C GLU A 60 17.75 -2.22 3.63
N PRO A 61 18.45 -3.36 3.51
CA PRO A 61 17.84 -4.60 3.10
C PRO A 61 16.73 -5.02 4.07
N VAL A 62 15.63 -5.46 3.49
CA VAL A 62 14.53 -6.10 4.22
C VAL A 62 14.53 -7.57 3.83
N SER A 63 14.08 -8.44 4.73
CA SER A 63 14.00 -9.87 4.40
C SER A 63 13.09 -10.11 3.17
N GLY A 64 13.62 -10.88 2.22
CA GLY A 64 12.93 -11.22 0.97
C GLY A 64 12.99 -10.12 -0.09
N ASN A 65 12.10 -10.21 -1.08
CA ASN A 65 12.02 -9.27 -2.21
C ASN A 65 11.13 -8.06 -1.85
N LYS A 66 11.51 -7.32 -0.80
CA LYS A 66 10.77 -6.17 -0.27
C LYS A 66 11.65 -4.93 -0.23
N VAL A 67 11.01 -3.79 -0.41
CA VAL A 67 11.64 -2.47 -0.42
C VAL A 67 11.28 -1.79 0.89
N ARG A 68 12.25 -1.31 1.66
CA ARG A 68 11.95 -0.57 2.89
C ARG A 68 11.49 0.83 2.53
N TYR A 69 10.47 1.31 3.23
CA TYR A 69 10.13 2.72 3.23
C TYR A 69 10.21 3.26 4.64
N GLU A 70 10.55 4.53 4.76
CA GLU A 70 10.53 5.28 6.00
C GLU A 70 9.49 6.39 5.91
N LEU A 71 8.85 6.64 7.06
CA LEU A 71 7.91 7.74 7.19
C LEU A 71 8.71 9.01 7.48
N THR A 72 8.62 9.99 6.59
CA THR A 72 9.31 11.26 6.74
C THR A 72 8.64 12.09 7.84
N PRO A 73 9.31 13.12 8.40
CA PRO A 73 8.67 14.03 9.35
C PRO A 73 7.39 14.69 8.78
N LYS A 74 7.38 14.99 7.48
CA LYS A 74 6.21 15.54 6.77
C LYS A 74 5.06 14.53 6.73
N GLY A 75 5.37 13.27 6.41
CA GLY A 75 4.37 12.20 6.38
C GLY A 75 3.82 11.88 7.77
N LEU A 76 4.69 11.88 8.78
CA LEU A 76 4.31 11.73 10.19
C LEU A 76 3.29 12.78 10.60
N GLN A 77 3.59 14.06 10.37
CA GLN A 77 2.68 15.16 10.69
C GLN A 77 1.34 15.00 9.97
N ALA A 78 1.36 14.80 8.65
CA ALA A 78 0.13 14.73 7.87
C ALA A 78 -0.75 13.51 8.25
N MET A 79 -0.13 12.36 8.50
CA MET A 79 -0.87 11.16 8.91
C MET A 79 -1.42 11.27 10.34
N ASP A 80 -0.72 11.93 11.24
CA ASP A 80 -1.20 12.24 12.59
C ASP A 80 -2.39 13.22 12.55
N GLU A 81 -2.30 14.28 11.75
CA GLU A 81 -3.39 15.24 11.53
C GLU A 81 -4.65 14.59 10.94
N MET A 82 -4.49 13.59 10.06
CA MET A 82 -5.61 12.79 9.56
C MET A 82 -6.20 11.84 10.62
N GLY A 83 -5.46 11.51 11.68
CA GLY A 83 -5.88 10.56 12.71
C GLY A 83 -5.53 9.10 12.40
N VAL A 84 -4.48 8.84 11.62
CA VAL A 84 -3.94 7.49 11.46
C VAL A 84 -3.25 7.07 12.77
N ASP A 85 -3.55 5.88 13.30
CA ASP A 85 -2.91 5.39 14.54
C ASP A 85 -1.47 4.92 14.31
N LEU A 86 -0.56 5.89 14.24
CA LEU A 86 0.87 5.67 14.07
C LEU A 86 1.52 5.08 15.32
N THR A 87 0.95 5.35 16.50
CA THR A 87 1.46 4.83 17.78
C THR A 87 1.31 3.32 17.86
N ALA A 88 0.14 2.78 17.53
CA ALA A 88 -0.08 1.34 17.46
C ALA A 88 0.73 0.72 16.32
N ALA A 89 0.82 1.37 15.17
CA ALA A 89 1.59 0.89 14.03
C ALA A 89 3.08 0.72 14.38
N ALA A 90 3.69 1.68 15.08
CA ALA A 90 5.08 1.64 15.50
C ALA A 90 5.38 0.56 16.56
N LYS A 91 4.39 0.18 17.38
CA LYS A 91 4.50 -0.87 18.40
C LYS A 91 4.28 -2.29 17.87
N SER A 92 3.77 -2.43 16.64
CA SER A 92 3.51 -3.75 16.02
C SER A 92 4.81 -4.53 15.83
N THR A 93 4.73 -5.85 15.99
CA THR A 93 5.81 -6.74 15.56
C THR A 93 5.84 -6.82 14.02
N GLY A 94 7.03 -6.72 13.43
CA GLY A 94 7.25 -6.77 11.98
C GLY A 94 7.81 -5.48 11.38
N ILE A 95 7.83 -5.41 10.04
CA ILE A 95 8.35 -4.24 9.31
C ILE A 95 7.28 -3.14 9.32
N PHE A 96 7.69 -1.92 9.71
CA PHE A 96 6.81 -0.77 9.82
C PHE A 96 6.19 -0.38 8.47
N ALA A 97 7.02 -0.08 7.47
CA ALA A 97 6.59 0.24 6.11
C ALA A 97 7.49 -0.47 5.09
N PHE A 98 6.87 -1.11 4.09
CA PHE A 98 7.58 -1.69 2.96
C PHE A 98 6.72 -1.71 1.69
N GLY A 99 7.36 -1.73 0.53
CA GLY A 99 6.68 -1.91 -0.75
C GLY A 99 6.30 -3.37 -0.95
N CYS A 100 4.99 -3.65 -0.96
CA CYS A 100 4.45 -4.97 -1.20
C CYS A 100 4.06 -5.11 -2.68
N LEU A 101 4.56 -6.15 -3.33
CA LEU A 101 4.20 -6.46 -4.72
C LEU A 101 2.73 -6.87 -4.79
N ASP A 102 1.97 -6.17 -5.63
CA ASP A 102 0.62 -6.59 -5.97
C ASP A 102 0.68 -7.65 -7.09
N TRP A 103 -0.20 -8.66 -7.03
CA TRP A 103 -0.26 -9.68 -8.09
C TRP A 103 -1.30 -9.38 -9.16
N THR A 104 -2.03 -8.27 -9.04
CA THR A 104 -2.97 -7.74 -10.03
C THR A 104 -2.47 -6.42 -10.63
N GLU A 105 -1.51 -5.74 -10.00
CA GLU A 105 -0.89 -4.51 -10.50
C GLU A 105 0.64 -4.59 -10.56
N PRO A 106 1.28 -3.85 -11.47
CA PRO A 106 2.73 -3.80 -11.57
C PRO A 106 3.40 -2.96 -10.47
N GLY A 107 2.66 -2.14 -9.72
CA GLY A 107 3.20 -1.25 -8.70
C GLY A 107 3.42 -1.91 -7.33
N LEU A 108 4.08 -1.16 -6.44
CA LEU A 108 4.19 -1.51 -5.03
C LEU A 108 3.07 -0.80 -4.28
N HIS A 109 2.33 -1.54 -3.45
CA HIS A 109 1.40 -0.93 -2.50
C HIS A 109 2.03 -0.87 -1.11
N LEU A 110 1.55 0.03 -0.27
CA LEU A 110 2.06 0.18 1.09
C LEU A 110 1.75 -1.08 1.91
N GLY A 111 2.79 -1.74 2.38
CA GLY A 111 2.71 -2.89 3.30
C GLY A 111 3.30 -2.56 4.67
N GLY A 112 3.13 -3.49 5.60
CA GLY A 112 3.64 -3.35 6.97
C GLY A 112 2.58 -2.87 7.94
N SER A 113 2.98 -2.60 9.18
CA SER A 113 2.04 -2.07 10.17
C SER A 113 1.48 -0.71 9.78
N LEU A 114 2.25 0.14 9.09
CA LEU A 114 1.75 1.40 8.53
C LEU A 114 0.67 1.17 7.47
N GLY A 115 0.87 0.24 6.54
CA GLY A 115 -0.13 -0.09 5.53
C GLY A 115 -1.45 -0.61 6.14
N ARG A 116 -1.38 -1.34 7.25
CA ARG A 116 -2.58 -1.76 8.01
C ARG A 116 -3.27 -0.58 8.67
N ALA A 117 -2.51 0.32 9.31
CA ALA A 117 -3.06 1.50 9.97
C ALA A 117 -3.77 2.45 8.98
N VAL A 118 -3.16 2.70 7.82
CA VAL A 118 -3.78 3.49 6.74
C VAL A 118 -5.07 2.80 6.25
N THR A 119 -5.06 1.49 6.08
CA THR A 119 -6.26 0.75 5.64
C THR A 119 -7.37 0.80 6.68
N ALA A 120 -7.03 0.74 7.96
CA ALA A 120 -7.98 0.88 9.06
C ALA A 120 -8.60 2.28 9.07
N TYR A 121 -7.76 3.33 8.99
CA TYR A 121 -8.20 4.73 8.88
C TYR A 121 -9.19 4.92 7.73
N LEU A 122 -8.85 4.48 6.50
CA LEU A 122 -9.75 4.62 5.35
C LEU A 122 -11.09 3.92 5.57
N SER A 123 -11.08 2.76 6.25
CA SER A 123 -12.30 2.02 6.56
C SER A 123 -13.14 2.71 7.61
N GLU A 124 -12.53 3.27 8.65
CA GLU A 124 -13.19 4.00 9.74
C GLU A 124 -13.81 5.31 9.26
N ARG A 125 -13.17 5.97 8.29
CA ARG A 125 -13.71 7.16 7.62
C ARG A 125 -14.78 6.84 6.58
N GLY A 126 -15.09 5.57 6.34
CA GLY A 126 -16.06 5.14 5.35
C GLY A 126 -15.63 5.40 3.90
N LEU A 127 -14.33 5.63 3.66
CA LEU A 127 -13.76 5.85 2.32
C LEU A 127 -13.62 4.53 1.55
N VAL A 128 -13.41 3.44 2.28
CA VAL A 128 -13.41 2.09 1.76
C VAL A 128 -14.32 1.17 2.59
N GLY A 129 -15.02 0.26 1.92
CA GLY A 129 -15.88 -0.74 2.56
C GLY A 129 -15.32 -2.15 2.42
N ARG A 130 -15.34 -2.93 3.50
CA ARG A 130 -14.87 -4.32 3.51
C ARG A 130 -16.05 -5.29 3.63
N THR A 131 -16.10 -6.27 2.72
CA THR A 131 -17.07 -7.37 2.82
C THR A 131 -16.43 -8.56 3.53
N SER A 132 -17.02 -8.98 4.65
CA SER A 132 -16.53 -10.12 5.44
C SER A 132 -16.39 -11.38 4.57
N GLY A 133 -15.34 -12.17 4.83
CA GLY A 133 -15.03 -13.38 4.07
C GLY A 133 -14.43 -13.16 2.68
N THR A 134 -14.31 -11.91 2.22
CA THR A 134 -13.71 -11.58 0.91
C THR A 134 -12.46 -10.72 1.08
N ARG A 135 -11.63 -10.72 0.03
CA ARG A 135 -10.50 -9.80 -0.08
C ARG A 135 -10.82 -8.54 -0.85
N GLU A 136 -12.00 -8.45 -1.47
CA GLU A 136 -12.43 -7.28 -2.22
C GLU A 136 -12.70 -6.10 -1.28
N VAL A 137 -12.38 -4.91 -1.76
CA VAL A 137 -12.64 -3.66 -1.06
C VAL A 137 -13.47 -2.79 -1.99
N THR A 138 -14.56 -2.24 -1.47
CA THR A 138 -15.39 -1.28 -2.19
C THR A 138 -14.84 0.12 -1.97
N LEU A 139 -14.85 0.94 -3.02
CA LEU A 139 -14.43 2.34 -2.96
C LEU A 139 -15.67 3.21 -2.82
N GLN A 140 -15.74 4.02 -1.76
CA GLN A 140 -16.84 4.98 -1.54
C GLN A 140 -16.50 6.37 -2.09
N SER A 141 -15.21 6.65 -2.30
CA SER A 141 -14.71 7.83 -3.00
C SER A 141 -13.47 7.49 -3.82
N SER A 142 -13.02 8.43 -4.65
CA SER A 142 -11.78 8.28 -5.43
C SER A 142 -10.55 8.24 -4.51
N PRO A 143 -9.55 7.38 -4.78
CA PRO A 143 -8.28 7.38 -4.06
C PRO A 143 -7.58 8.75 -4.00
N SER A 144 -7.75 9.55 -5.06
CA SER A 144 -7.18 10.89 -5.16
C SER A 144 -7.71 11.89 -4.14
N SER A 145 -8.81 11.58 -3.43
CA SER A 145 -9.41 12.46 -2.42
C SER A 145 -9.13 12.02 -0.98
N TRP A 146 -8.36 10.96 -0.76
CA TRP A 146 -8.20 10.38 0.59
C TRP A 146 -7.16 11.08 1.45
N LEU A 147 -6.20 11.75 0.81
CA LEU A 147 -5.09 12.45 1.47
C LEU A 147 -5.29 13.98 1.49
N SER A 148 -6.50 14.43 1.16
CA SER A 148 -6.91 15.83 1.03
C SER A 148 -7.59 16.36 2.28
#